data_AF-A0A401FK55-F1
#
_entry.id   AF-A0A401FK55-F1
#
_cell.length_a   1.000
_cell.length_b   1.000
_cell.length_c   1.000
_cell.angle_alpha   90.00
_cell.angle_beta   90.00
_cell.angle_gamma   90.00
#
_symmetry.space_group_name_H-M   'P 1'
#
loop_
_entity.id
_entity.type
_entity.pdbx_description
1 polymer ?
#
loop_
_entity_poly.entity_id
_entity_poly.type
_entity_poly.pdbx_seq_one_letter_code
_entity_poly.pdbx_strand_id
1 'polypeptide(L)'
;MIESFMLAANETVAQHYFEQHVPFLYRVHETPDADRIKTFFETLTAFGINVKGDPEHIQPKTLQNVLKQVAGKPEETMVSVMLLRSLKQAKYSDQSLGHFGLAAPYYTHFTSPIRRYPDTMVHRMIHYYDENGINEETKKKIC
;
A
#
# COMPACT_ATOMS: atom_id res chain seq x y z
N MET A 1 13.31 10.36 -10.20
CA MET A 1 12.63 11.65 -10.50
C MET A 1 11.18 11.44 -10.95
N ILE A 2 10.91 10.68 -12.01
CA ILE A 2 9.53 10.40 -12.45
C ILE A 2 8.70 9.65 -11.40
N GLU A 3 9.25 8.63 -10.75
CA GLU A 3 8.55 7.82 -9.76
C GLU A 3 7.92 8.65 -8.62
N SER A 4 8.66 9.61 -8.05
CA SER A 4 8.16 10.47 -6.97
C SER A 4 6.96 11.32 -7.40
N PHE A 5 6.95 11.83 -8.64
CA PHE A 5 5.80 12.53 -9.19
C PHE A 5 4.61 11.59 -9.42
N MET A 6 4.87 10.36 -9.86
CA MET A 6 3.82 9.35 -10.04
C MET A 6 3.17 8.98 -8.70
N LEU A 7 3.97 8.79 -7.65
CA LEU A 7 3.48 8.53 -6.29
C LEU A 7 2.64 9.69 -5.78
N ALA A 8 3.14 10.93 -5.89
CA ALA A 8 2.40 12.11 -5.47
C ALA A 8 1.05 12.25 -6.20
N ALA A 9 1.01 12.02 -7.51
CA ALA A 9 -0.25 12.06 -8.28
C ALA A 9 -1.22 10.95 -7.85
N ASN A 10 -0.72 9.72 -7.67
CA ASN A 10 -1.51 8.58 -7.21
C ASN A 10 -2.11 8.81 -5.81
N GLU A 11 -1.31 9.31 -4.87
CA GLU A 11 -1.75 9.64 -3.50
C GLU A 11 -2.77 10.78 -3.51
N THR A 12 -2.51 11.85 -4.28
CA THR A 12 -3.41 13.01 -4.39
C THR A 12 -4.79 12.62 -4.90
N VAL A 13 -4.86 11.82 -5.98
CA VAL A 13 -6.13 11.36 -6.54
C VAL A 13 -6.86 10.46 -5.55
N ALA A 14 -6.16 9.53 -4.89
CA ALA A 14 -6.77 8.65 -3.91
C ALA A 14 -7.34 9.42 -2.71
N GLN A 15 -6.56 10.36 -2.16
CA GLN A 15 -6.99 11.19 -1.04
C GLN A 15 -8.19 12.06 -1.43
N HIS A 16 -8.15 12.71 -2.60
CA HIS A 16 -9.22 13.59 -3.06
C HIS A 16 -10.56 12.88 -3.08
N TYR A 17 -10.67 11.70 -3.71
CA TYR A 17 -11.93 10.97 -3.79
C TYR A 17 -12.33 10.26 -2.51
N PHE A 18 -11.37 9.92 -1.64
CA PHE A 18 -11.66 9.44 -0.29
C PHE A 18 -12.38 10.51 0.53
N GLU A 19 -11.87 11.75 0.53
CA GLU A 19 -12.46 12.87 1.27
C GLU A 19 -13.86 13.28 0.76
N GLN A 20 -14.15 13.03 -0.52
CA GLN A 20 -15.47 13.24 -1.11
C GLN A 20 -16.49 12.15 -0.73
N HIS A 21 -16.07 11.08 -0.04
CA HIS A 21 -16.94 9.97 0.37
C HIS A 21 -17.75 9.37 -0.79
N VAL A 22 -17.07 9.17 -1.93
CA VAL A 22 -17.64 8.49 -3.10
C VAL A 22 -16.99 7.14 -3.30
N PRO A 23 -17.72 6.16 -3.90
CA PRO A 23 -17.11 4.90 -4.30
C PRO A 23 -15.90 5.13 -5.21
N PHE A 24 -14.78 4.48 -4.89
CA PHE A 24 -13.55 4.67 -5.63
C PHE A 24 -12.68 3.42 -5.60
N LEU A 25 -11.83 3.26 -6.61
CA LEU A 25 -10.92 2.12 -6.67
C LEU A 25 -9.58 2.48 -6.03
N TYR A 26 -9.20 1.73 -4.99
CA TYR A 26 -7.93 1.87 -4.29
C TYR A 26 -7.00 0.70 -4.59
N ARG A 27 -5.70 0.96 -4.51
CA ARG A 27 -4.67 -0.08 -4.49
C ARG A 27 -4.21 -0.22 -3.04
N VAL A 28 -4.68 -1.26 -2.38
CA VAL A 28 -4.44 -1.48 -0.94
C VAL A 28 -3.33 -2.49 -0.72
N HIS A 29 -2.56 -2.27 0.34
CA HIS A 29 -1.60 -3.22 0.87
C HIS A 29 -1.77 -3.22 2.38
N GLU A 30 -2.52 -4.19 2.88
CA GLU A 30 -2.87 -4.30 4.29
C GLU A 30 -1.63 -4.53 5.17
N THR A 31 -1.82 -4.34 6.48
CA THR A 31 -0.82 -4.75 7.47
C THR A 31 -0.59 -6.25 7.39
N PRO A 32 0.66 -6.71 7.51
CA PRO A 32 1.00 -8.13 7.59
C PRO A 32 0.26 -8.83 8.74
N ASP A 33 0.04 -10.14 8.61
CA ASP A 33 -0.53 -10.93 9.69
C ASP A 33 0.46 -11.03 10.86
N ALA A 34 -0.01 -10.84 12.10
CA ALA A 34 0.83 -10.82 13.29
C ALA A 34 1.68 -12.10 13.42
N ASP A 35 1.10 -13.27 13.13
CA ASP A 35 1.81 -14.55 13.16
C ASP A 35 2.99 -14.58 12.17
N ARG A 36 2.82 -14.03 10.96
CA ARG A 36 3.91 -13.96 9.96
C ARG A 36 5.04 -13.05 10.42
N ILE A 37 4.71 -11.92 11.04
CA ILE A 37 5.71 -10.99 11.60
C ILE A 37 6.43 -11.61 12.80
N LYS A 38 5.70 -12.32 13.66
CA LYS A 38 6.27 -13.04 14.79
C LYS A 38 7.28 -14.08 14.33
N THR A 39 6.91 -14.95 13.38
CA THR A 39 7.83 -15.94 12.80
C THR A 39 9.05 -15.28 12.16
N PHE A 40 8.86 -14.14 11.48
CA PHE A 40 9.95 -13.37 10.91
C PHE A 40 10.92 -12.88 12.00
N PHE A 41 10.43 -12.27 13.09
CA PHE A 41 11.26 -11.79 14.20
C PHE A 41 11.97 -12.91 14.96
N GLU A 42 11.29 -14.03 15.20
CA GLU A 42 11.89 -15.22 15.81
C GLU A 42 13.07 -15.73 14.98
N THR A 43 12.89 -15.78 13.64
CA THR A 43 13.97 -16.21 12.74
C THR A 43 15.15 -15.24 12.79
N LEU A 44 14.90 -13.92 12.77
CA LEU A 44 15.96 -12.92 12.88
C LEU A 44 16.73 -13.02 14.20
N THR A 45 16.01 -13.26 15.29
CA THR A 45 16.60 -13.44 16.62
C THR A 45 17.53 -14.66 16.65
N ALA A 46 17.15 -15.76 15.98
CA ALA A 46 17.98 -16.95 15.84
C ALA A 46 19.30 -16.68 15.06
N PHE A 47 19.31 -15.69 14.16
CA PHE A 47 20.51 -15.20 13.48
C PHE A 47 21.28 -14.12 14.26
N GLY A 48 20.89 -13.84 15.51
CA GLY A 48 21.52 -12.83 16.37
C GLY A 48 21.09 -11.39 16.06
N ILE A 49 20.05 -11.20 15.23
CA ILE A 49 19.49 -9.88 14.91
C ILE A 49 18.32 -9.61 15.86
N ASN A 50 18.57 -8.79 16.88
CA ASN A 50 17.54 -8.38 17.83
C ASN A 50 16.64 -7.30 17.23
N VAL A 51 15.40 -7.68 16.90
CA VAL A 51 14.37 -6.73 16.46
C VAL A 51 13.50 -6.33 17.63
N LYS A 52 13.36 -5.02 17.86
CA LYS A 52 12.40 -4.44 18.80
C LYS A 52 11.17 -3.99 18.02
N GLY A 53 10.05 -4.69 18.17
CA GLY A 53 8.79 -4.32 17.55
C GLY A 53 7.65 -5.17 18.09
N ASP A 54 6.45 -4.60 18.09
CA ASP A 54 5.22 -5.33 18.40
C ASP A 54 4.71 -6.00 17.10
N PRO A 55 4.63 -7.34 17.03
CA PRO A 55 4.06 -8.05 15.88
C PRO A 55 2.60 -7.69 15.59
N GLU A 56 1.81 -7.33 16.60
CA GLU A 56 0.40 -6.96 16.43
C GLU A 56 0.23 -5.54 15.88
N HIS A 57 1.14 -4.63 16.22
CA HIS A 57 1.10 -3.22 15.83
C HIS A 57 2.33 -2.83 15.00
N ILE A 58 2.64 -3.63 13.98
CA ILE A 58 3.83 -3.40 13.17
C ILE A 58 3.67 -2.13 12.31
N GLN A 59 4.72 -1.29 12.30
CA GLN A 59 4.80 -0.12 11.43
C GLN A 59 5.82 -0.35 10.30
N PRO A 60 5.61 0.23 9.10
CA PRO A 60 6.56 0.12 7.99
C PRO A 60 7.98 0.54 8.38
N LYS A 61 8.10 1.57 9.24
CA LYS A 61 9.37 2.09 9.73
C LYS A 61 10.16 1.07 10.55
N THR A 62 9.49 0.21 11.31
CA THR A 62 10.15 -0.87 12.07
C THR A 62 10.86 -1.85 11.13
N LEU A 63 10.18 -2.26 10.06
CA LEU A 63 10.74 -3.16 9.06
C LEU A 63 11.85 -2.50 8.24
N GLN A 64 11.72 -1.21 7.94
CA GLN A 64 12.78 -0.43 7.30
C GLN A 64 14.05 -0.36 8.16
N ASN A 65 13.91 -0.25 9.49
CA ASN A 65 15.05 -0.27 10.40
C ASN A 65 15.76 -1.63 10.44
N VAL A 66 15.02 -2.73 10.36
CA VAL A 66 15.60 -4.07 10.22
C VAL A 66 16.47 -4.16 8.97
N LEU A 67 15.96 -3.71 7.81
CA LEU A 67 16.73 -3.70 6.57
C LEU A 67 18.00 -2.85 6.69
N LYS A 68 17.93 -1.69 7.34
CA LYS A 68 19.10 -0.84 7.59
C LYS A 68 20.15 -1.51 8.49
N GLN A 69 19.75 -2.34 9.44
CA GLN A 69 20.67 -3.05 10.33
C GLN A 69 21.44 -4.18 9.62
N VAL A 70 20.87 -4.75 8.56
CA VAL A 70 21.47 -5.86 7.80
C VAL A 70 22.12 -5.42 6.50
N ALA A 71 21.93 -4.17 6.09
CA ALA A 71 22.52 -3.62 4.88
C ALA A 71 24.04 -3.78 4.85
N GLY A 72 24.56 -4.34 3.76
CA GLY A 72 25.97 -4.65 3.55
C GLY A 72 26.48 -5.90 4.25
N LYS A 73 25.63 -6.63 4.99
CA LYS A 73 26.01 -7.87 5.66
C LYS A 73 25.69 -9.11 4.82
N PRO A 74 26.39 -10.26 5.03
CA PRO A 74 26.13 -11.49 4.29
C PRO A 74 24.66 -11.95 4.30
N GLU A 75 23.94 -11.66 5.37
CA GLU A 75 22.55 -12.04 5.58
C GLU A 75 21.52 -11.09 4.95
N GLU A 76 21.92 -9.95 4.37
CA GLU A 76 21.02 -8.93 3.81
C GLU A 76 19.97 -9.51 2.85
N THR A 77 20.43 -10.30 1.88
CA THR A 77 19.58 -10.91 0.85
C THR A 77 18.57 -11.86 1.47
N MET A 78 19.00 -12.69 2.42
CA MET A 78 18.13 -13.63 3.10
C MET A 78 17.04 -12.89 3.89
N VAL A 79 17.43 -11.90 4.69
CA VAL A 79 16.49 -11.10 5.49
C VAL A 79 15.50 -10.35 4.62
N SER A 80 15.95 -9.79 3.49
CA SER A 80 15.08 -9.10 2.53
C SER A 80 14.03 -10.03 1.94
N VAL A 81 14.42 -11.24 1.52
CA VAL A 81 13.49 -12.24 0.98
C VAL A 81 12.48 -12.69 2.03
N MET A 82 12.95 -12.93 3.26
CA MET A 82 12.09 -13.31 4.38
C MET A 82 11.07 -12.22 4.72
N LEU A 83 11.54 -10.96 4.76
CA LEU A 83 10.68 -9.81 4.98
C LEU A 83 9.58 -9.75 3.92
N LEU A 84 9.95 -9.81 2.63
CA LEU A 84 8.98 -9.75 1.54
C LEU A 84 7.93 -10.87 1.62
N ARG A 85 8.31 -12.07 2.07
CA ARG A 85 7.39 -13.20 2.27
C ARG A 85 6.46 -13.02 3.47
N SER A 86 6.86 -12.25 4.47
CA SER A 86 6.02 -11.92 5.62
C SER A 86 4.90 -10.92 5.29
N LEU A 87 5.08 -10.11 4.23
CA LEU A 87 4.12 -9.12 3.79
C LEU A 87 2.92 -9.74 3.06
N LYS A 88 1.80 -8.99 3.02
CA LYS A 88 0.62 -9.32 2.21
C LYS A 88 0.83 -8.91 0.76
N GLN A 89 0.09 -9.54 -0.15
CA GLN A 89 0.03 -9.06 -1.53
C GLN A 89 -0.89 -7.85 -1.62
N ALA A 90 -0.47 -6.82 -2.36
CA ALA A 90 -1.33 -5.68 -2.65
C ALA A 90 -2.47 -6.11 -3.59
N LYS A 91 -3.68 -5.61 -3.34
CA LYS A 91 -4.90 -5.91 -4.11
C LYS A 91 -5.64 -4.62 -4.46
N TYR A 92 -6.58 -4.70 -5.38
CA TYR A 92 -7.53 -3.61 -5.62
C TYR A 92 -8.75 -3.80 -4.73
N SER A 93 -9.28 -2.71 -4.20
CA SER A 93 -10.47 -2.71 -3.33
C SER A 93 -11.21 -1.38 -3.47
N ASP A 94 -12.51 -1.43 -3.23
CA ASP A 94 -13.41 -0.30 -3.04
C ASP A 94 -13.23 0.41 -1.68
N GLN A 95 -12.54 -0.24 -0.73
CA GLN A 95 -12.24 0.32 0.59
C GLN A 95 -10.80 0.83 0.64
N SER A 96 -10.60 2.03 1.19
CA SER A 96 -9.25 2.56 1.44
C SER A 96 -8.69 2.01 2.75
N LEU A 97 -8.00 0.87 2.67
CA LEU A 97 -7.33 0.22 3.81
C LEU A 97 -5.85 0.64 3.96
N GLY A 98 -5.42 1.65 3.20
CA GLY A 98 -4.03 2.10 3.13
C GLY A 98 -3.09 1.16 2.38
N HIS A 99 -1.85 1.62 2.21
CA HIS A 99 -0.79 0.90 1.52
C HIS A 99 0.48 0.79 2.39
N PHE A 100 0.53 -0.23 3.24
CA PHE A 100 1.60 -0.47 4.22
C PHE A 100 3.00 -0.46 3.60
N GLY A 101 3.20 -1.12 2.44
CA GLY A 101 4.51 -1.15 1.77
C GLY A 101 5.02 0.22 1.28
N LEU A 102 4.13 1.21 1.12
CA LEU A 102 4.47 2.58 0.72
C LEU A 102 4.36 3.56 1.89
N ALA A 103 3.91 3.10 3.06
CA ALA A 103 3.53 3.95 4.19
C ALA A 103 2.53 5.05 3.81
N ALA A 104 1.65 4.81 2.83
CA ALA A 104 0.67 5.77 2.33
C ALA A 104 -0.73 5.46 2.91
N PRO A 105 -1.43 6.43 3.54
CA PRO A 105 -2.80 6.25 4.04
C PRO A 105 -3.84 6.06 2.92
N TYR A 106 -3.61 6.71 1.78
CA TYR A 106 -4.48 6.66 0.61
C TYR A 106 -3.61 6.36 -0.61
N TYR A 107 -3.99 5.36 -1.40
CA TYR A 107 -3.25 5.05 -2.62
C TYR A 107 -4.14 4.42 -3.69
N THR A 108 -3.98 4.89 -4.92
CA THR A 108 -4.61 4.31 -6.11
C THR A 108 -3.60 4.28 -7.24
N HIS A 109 -3.88 3.51 -8.29
CA HIS A 109 -3.13 3.62 -9.53
C HIS A 109 -3.86 4.53 -10.51
N PHE A 110 -3.23 5.63 -10.88
CA PHE A 110 -3.80 6.62 -11.78
C PHE A 110 -2.92 6.89 -13.01
N THR A 111 -1.61 6.74 -12.90
CA THR A 111 -0.65 7.30 -13.87
C THR A 111 -0.31 6.40 -15.06
N SER A 112 -0.99 5.27 -15.29
CA SER A 112 -0.67 4.34 -16.40
C SER A 112 -1.89 3.69 -17.06
N PRO A 113 -2.93 4.43 -17.49
CA PRO A 113 -4.15 3.88 -18.09
C PRO A 113 -3.91 3.06 -19.37
N ILE A 114 -2.88 3.39 -20.15
CA ILE A 114 -2.58 2.67 -21.41
C ILE A 114 -2.26 1.18 -21.17
N ARG A 115 -1.74 0.83 -19.99
CA ARG A 115 -1.19 -0.52 -19.70
C ARG A 115 -1.72 -1.17 -18.42
N ARG A 116 -2.63 -0.50 -17.71
CA ARG A 116 -3.26 -1.02 -16.49
C ARG A 116 -4.75 -0.70 -16.51
N TYR A 117 -5.58 -1.73 -16.61
CA TYR A 117 -7.03 -1.59 -16.60
C TYR A 117 -7.58 -0.85 -15.36
N PRO A 118 -7.04 -1.07 -14.13
CA PRO A 118 -7.46 -0.31 -12.95
C PRO A 118 -7.27 1.20 -13.08
N ASP A 119 -6.17 1.66 -13.66
CA ASP A 119 -5.97 3.09 -13.95
C ASP A 119 -7.03 3.60 -14.93
N THR A 120 -7.36 2.83 -15.97
CA THR A 120 -8.46 3.19 -16.89
C THR A 120 -9.81 3.27 -16.18
N MET A 121 -10.09 2.39 -15.22
CA MET A 121 -11.30 2.49 -14.39
C MET A 121 -11.29 3.78 -13.57
N VAL A 122 -10.19 4.06 -12.87
CA VAL A 122 -10.02 5.29 -12.09
C VAL A 122 -10.27 6.53 -12.96
N HIS A 123 -9.69 6.61 -14.17
CA HIS A 123 -9.94 7.72 -15.11
C HIS A 123 -11.43 7.84 -15.48
N ARG A 124 -12.12 6.72 -15.73
CA ARG A 124 -13.57 6.74 -16.04
C ARG A 124 -14.41 7.22 -14.86
N MET A 125 -14.06 6.83 -13.64
CA MET A 125 -14.75 7.28 -12.43
C MET A 125 -14.58 8.79 -12.23
N ILE A 126 -13.35 9.29 -12.44
CA ILE A 126 -13.04 10.73 -12.40
C ILE A 126 -13.91 11.49 -13.39
N HIS A 127 -13.92 11.08 -14.66
CA HIS A 127 -14.76 11.72 -15.69
C HIS A 127 -16.25 11.65 -15.37
N TYR A 128 -16.72 10.51 -14.86
CA TYR A 128 -18.12 10.36 -14.48
C TYR A 128 -18.53 11.34 -13.39
N TYR A 129 -17.71 11.51 -12.34
CA TYR A 129 -17.97 12.47 -11.27
C TYR A 129 -17.84 13.92 -11.73
N ASP A 130 -16.94 14.22 -12.66
CA ASP A 130 -16.79 15.55 -13.25
C ASP A 130 -18.05 15.94 -14.07
N GLU A 131 -18.56 15.03 -14.90
CA GLU A 131 -19.73 15.27 -15.75
C GLU A 131 -21.06 15.30 -15.00
N ASN A 132 -21.22 14.45 -13.97
CA ASN A 132 -22.50 14.23 -13.30
C ASN A 132 -22.56 14.85 -11.89
N GLY A 133 -21.44 15.39 -11.41
CA GLY A 133 -21.28 15.86 -10.04
C GLY A 133 -21.25 14.75 -9.00
N ILE A 134 -21.05 15.15 -7.74
CA ILE A 134 -21.02 14.25 -6.58
C ILE A 134 -22.35 14.38 -5.84
N ASN A 135 -23.21 13.37 -5.98
CA ASN A 135 -24.53 13.30 -5.36
C ASN A 135 -24.90 11.83 -5.06
N GLU A 136 -26.05 11.62 -4.40
CA GLU A 136 -26.46 10.27 -3.98
C GLU A 136 -26.81 9.33 -5.15
N GLU A 137 -27.20 9.88 -6.30
CA GLU A 137 -27.46 9.08 -7.50
C GLU A 137 -26.14 8.59 -8.13
N THR A 138 -25.15 9.47 -8.23
CA THR A 138 -23.85 9.14 -8.81
C THR A 138 -23.07 8.14 -7.95
N LYS A 139 -23.23 8.20 -6.61
CA LYS A 139 -22.68 7.19 -5.69
C LYS A 139 -23.30 5.81 -5.91
N LYS A 140 -24.62 5.71 -6.04
CA LYS A 140 -25.31 4.41 -6.19
C LYS A 140 -24.97 3.68 -7.49
N LYS A 141 -24.68 4.41 -8.57
CA LYS A 141 -24.42 3.80 -9.88
C LYS A 141 -23.06 3.12 -10.00
N ILE A 142 -22.12 3.46 -9.12
CA ILE A 142 -20.76 2.92 -9.13
C ILE A 142 -20.59 1.74 -8.14
N CYS A 143 -21.51 1.58 -7.19
CA CYS A 143 -21.62 0.40 -6.33
C CYS A 143 -22.22 -0.80 -7.08
#